data_AF-A0A524MZ33-F1
#
_entry.id   AF-A0A524MZ33-F1
#
_cell.length_a   1.000
_cell.length_b   1.000
_cell.length_c   1.000
_cell.angle_alpha   90.00
_cell.angle_beta   90.00
_cell.angle_gamma   90.00
#
_symmetry.space_group_name_H-M   'P 1'
#
loop_
_entity.id
_entity.type
_entity.pdbx_description
1 polymer ?
#
loop_
_entity_poly.entity_id
_entity_poly.type
_entity_poly.pdbx_seq_one_letter_code
_entity_poly.pdbx_strand_id
1 'polypeptide(L)'
;MAAASPRSSSPRRSATRTPPTSHRRISLPTGTPSPRRTATPSPRRSPTRQRCSSRHSPDPDCGCGCDLTESSLRSSQRDTGDVITVEDFQHDAATWLTANRADAPRDYGAICPPDLVEAGLGWQRRLTDAGWAGIHWPTEYGGQGPTPEHNGVWLLECARAGVPAVFNMVGFVLAGGAVMRYGTPDQQTQHLRATLAT
;
A
#
# COMPACT_ATOMS: atom_id res chain seq x y z
N MET A 1 1.18 59.68 42.77
CA MET A 1 1.53 58.74 43.85
C MET A 1 1.25 57.34 43.36
N ALA A 2 2.28 56.49 43.36
CA ALA A 2 2.27 55.12 42.84
C ALA A 2 1.98 54.10 43.97
N ALA A 3 1.31 53.00 43.63
CA ALA A 3 1.38 51.69 44.30
C ALA A 3 0.64 50.67 43.41
N ALA A 4 1.33 49.90 42.56
CA ALA A 4 1.98 48.61 42.83
C ALA A 4 0.99 47.43 43.08
N SER A 5 0.90 46.53 42.10
CA SER A 5 0.16 45.25 42.13
C SER A 5 0.70 44.26 43.17
N PRO A 6 -0.10 43.29 43.63
CA PRO A 6 0.42 42.02 44.12
C PRO A 6 0.11 40.87 43.14
N ARG A 7 1.18 40.25 42.65
CA ARG A 7 1.19 38.91 42.04
C ARG A 7 1.08 37.88 43.17
N SER A 8 0.16 36.91 43.06
CA SER A 8 0.13 35.74 43.95
C SER A 8 0.61 34.50 43.23
N SER A 9 1.62 33.89 43.82
CA SER A 9 2.48 32.81 43.35
C SER A 9 1.77 31.46 43.33
N SER A 10 1.83 30.73 42.21
CA SER A 10 1.45 29.30 42.17
C SER A 10 2.60 28.42 42.66
N PRO A 11 2.34 27.33 43.41
CA PRO A 11 3.39 26.48 43.96
C PRO A 11 4.00 25.56 42.89
N ARG A 12 5.34 25.54 42.87
CA ARG A 12 6.20 24.69 42.04
C ARG A 12 6.03 23.22 42.46
N ARG A 13 5.42 22.38 41.62
CA ARG A 13 5.43 20.92 41.80
C ARG A 13 6.84 20.40 41.50
N SER A 14 7.51 19.88 42.51
CA SER A 14 8.81 19.22 42.40
C SER A 14 8.66 17.93 41.59
N ALA A 15 9.31 17.85 40.43
CA ALA A 15 9.40 16.65 39.62
C ALA A 15 10.44 15.70 40.24
N THR A 16 10.02 14.52 40.67
CA THR A 16 10.89 13.41 41.06
C THR A 16 11.59 12.86 39.82
N ARG A 17 12.93 12.95 39.80
CA ARG A 17 13.81 12.44 38.74
C ARG A 17 13.95 10.93 38.88
N THR A 18 13.40 10.16 37.94
CA THR A 18 13.66 8.72 37.80
C THR A 18 15.09 8.51 37.30
N PRO A 19 15.88 7.57 37.86
CA PRO A 19 17.24 7.29 37.38
C PRO A 19 17.22 6.56 36.02
N PRO A 20 18.22 6.78 35.14
CA PRO A 20 18.27 6.12 33.84
C PRO A 20 18.63 4.63 33.97
N THR A 21 17.88 3.79 33.24
CA THR A 21 18.10 2.36 33.08
C THR A 21 19.39 2.11 32.29
N SER A 22 20.27 1.24 32.82
CA SER A 22 21.51 0.84 32.17
C SER A 22 21.22 -0.08 30.97
N HIS A 23 21.34 0.45 29.75
CA HIS A 23 21.26 -0.37 28.54
C HIS A 23 22.57 -1.15 28.33
N ARG A 24 22.49 -2.48 28.44
CA ARG A 24 23.56 -3.42 28.12
C ARG A 24 23.81 -3.38 26.61
N ARG A 25 24.98 -2.88 26.19
CA ARG A 25 25.41 -2.92 24.77
C ARG A 25 25.50 -4.38 24.31
N ILE A 26 24.71 -4.73 23.30
CA ILE A 26 24.86 -5.97 22.54
C ILE A 26 25.88 -5.67 21.43
N SER A 27 27.02 -6.36 21.46
CA SER A 27 28.02 -6.31 20.39
C SER A 27 27.55 -7.18 19.23
N LEU A 28 27.34 -6.57 18.05
CA LEU A 28 27.03 -7.28 16.82
C LEU A 28 28.32 -7.83 16.17
N PRO A 29 28.37 -9.10 15.73
CA PRO A 29 29.48 -9.60 14.95
C PRO A 29 29.49 -8.97 13.54
N THR A 30 30.49 -8.14 13.27
CA THR A 30 30.83 -7.64 11.93
C THR A 30 31.49 -8.75 11.12
N GLY A 31 30.68 -9.58 10.49
CA GLY A 31 31.10 -10.55 9.49
C GLY A 31 30.39 -10.28 8.18
N THR A 32 31.10 -9.74 7.19
CA THR A 32 30.60 -9.49 5.83
C THR A 32 30.65 -10.79 5.02
N PRO A 33 29.52 -11.38 4.56
CA PRO A 33 29.56 -12.45 3.59
C PRO A 33 29.69 -11.87 2.18
N SER A 34 30.79 -12.18 1.49
CA SER A 34 31.00 -11.88 0.07
C SER A 34 30.08 -12.72 -0.84
N PRO A 35 29.72 -12.20 -2.04
CA PRO A 35 28.66 -12.76 -2.87
C PRO A 35 29.09 -14.04 -3.61
N ARG A 36 28.25 -15.09 -3.56
CA ARG A 36 28.33 -16.22 -4.49
C ARG A 36 27.85 -15.77 -5.86
N ARG A 37 28.77 -15.77 -6.84
CA ARG A 37 28.49 -15.67 -8.28
C ARG A 37 27.60 -16.85 -8.70
N THR A 38 26.35 -16.60 -9.01
CA THR A 38 25.52 -17.50 -9.81
C THR A 38 25.77 -17.21 -11.29
N ALA A 39 26.01 -18.28 -12.05
CA ALA A 39 26.28 -18.21 -13.48
C ALA A 39 25.00 -17.89 -14.26
N THR A 40 25.07 -16.88 -15.12
CA THR A 40 24.03 -16.50 -16.08
C THR A 40 23.90 -17.56 -17.19
N PRO A 41 22.72 -18.18 -17.42
CA PRO A 41 22.49 -18.95 -18.62
C PRO A 41 22.15 -17.99 -19.78
N SER A 42 23.03 -17.96 -20.78
CA SER A 42 22.79 -17.31 -22.08
C SER A 42 21.89 -18.15 -23.00
N PRO A 43 21.26 -17.54 -24.03
CA PRO A 43 19.91 -17.89 -24.46
C PRO A 43 19.82 -19.09 -25.41
N ARG A 44 18.71 -19.83 -25.31
CA ARG A 44 18.30 -20.84 -26.29
C ARG A 44 17.92 -20.14 -27.60
N ARG A 45 18.51 -20.61 -28.70
CA ARG A 45 18.23 -20.20 -30.07
C ARG A 45 16.77 -20.51 -30.42
N SER A 46 16.02 -19.49 -30.81
CA SER A 46 14.71 -19.63 -31.47
C SER A 46 14.90 -20.07 -32.93
N PRO A 47 14.00 -20.90 -33.48
CA PRO A 47 14.07 -21.33 -34.86
C PRO A 47 13.81 -20.16 -35.83
N THR A 48 14.57 -20.20 -36.91
CA THR A 48 14.60 -19.28 -38.04
C THR A 48 13.20 -18.95 -38.56
N ARG A 49 12.75 -17.68 -38.42
CA ARG A 49 11.64 -17.16 -39.23
C ARG A 49 12.11 -17.08 -40.66
N GLN A 50 11.62 -18.00 -41.48
CA GLN A 50 11.82 -18.02 -42.92
C GLN A 50 11.14 -16.78 -43.51
N ARG A 51 11.95 -15.81 -43.94
CA ARG A 51 11.50 -14.60 -44.62
C ARG A 51 10.99 -15.03 -46.00
N CYS A 52 9.70 -14.86 -46.27
CA CYS A 52 9.14 -15.03 -47.61
C CYS A 52 9.79 -14.01 -48.54
N SER A 53 10.54 -14.54 -49.51
CA SER A 53 11.17 -13.82 -50.59
C SER A 53 10.27 -13.89 -51.82
N SER A 54 9.30 -12.98 -51.91
CA SER A 54 8.67 -12.66 -53.19
C SER A 54 8.29 -11.18 -53.17
N ARG A 55 9.10 -10.39 -53.87
CA ARG A 55 8.68 -9.11 -54.43
C ARG A 55 7.75 -9.45 -55.59
N HIS A 56 6.44 -9.49 -55.35
CA HIS A 56 5.45 -9.45 -56.41
C HIS A 56 4.37 -8.45 -56.01
N SER A 57 4.00 -7.61 -56.98
CA SER A 57 2.99 -6.56 -56.92
C SER A 57 1.64 -7.11 -56.43
N PRO A 58 0.78 -6.26 -55.85
CA PRO A 58 -0.51 -6.70 -55.33
C PRO A 58 -1.47 -7.06 -56.47
N ASP A 59 -1.81 -8.34 -56.58
CA ASP A 59 -2.95 -8.81 -57.38
C ASP A 59 -4.25 -8.59 -56.59
N PRO A 60 -5.28 -7.97 -57.17
CA PRO A 60 -6.55 -7.66 -56.48
C PRO A 60 -7.48 -8.87 -56.26
N ASP A 61 -7.13 -10.07 -56.74
CA ASP A 61 -7.95 -11.28 -56.64
C ASP A 61 -7.36 -12.37 -55.71
N CYS A 62 -6.37 -12.02 -54.89
CA CYS A 62 -5.89 -12.95 -53.87
C CYS A 62 -6.92 -13.07 -52.75
N GLY A 63 -7.75 -14.12 -52.81
CA GLY A 63 -8.78 -14.47 -51.82
C GLY A 63 -8.25 -14.88 -50.44
N CYS A 64 -7.15 -14.29 -49.97
CA CYS A 64 -6.76 -14.33 -48.57
C CYS A 64 -7.38 -13.10 -47.88
N GLY A 65 -8.56 -13.31 -47.28
CA GLY A 65 -9.26 -12.29 -46.50
C GLY A 65 -8.40 -11.76 -45.36
N CYS A 66 -7.69 -10.67 -45.61
CA CYS A 66 -7.06 -9.83 -44.61
C CYS A 66 -7.91 -8.59 -44.35
N ASP A 67 -9.21 -8.77 -44.11
CA ASP A 67 -9.98 -7.83 -43.31
C ASP A 67 -9.58 -8.03 -41.84
N LEU A 68 -8.45 -7.43 -41.48
CA LEU A 68 -8.12 -7.19 -40.09
C LEU A 68 -9.00 -6.03 -39.62
N THR A 69 -10.29 -6.31 -39.38
CA THR A 69 -11.05 -5.47 -38.46
C THR A 69 -10.31 -5.49 -37.13
N GLU A 70 -9.86 -4.31 -36.68
CA GLU A 70 -9.25 -4.00 -35.39
C GLU A 70 -10.05 -4.50 -34.16
N SER A 71 -11.21 -5.11 -34.38
CA SER A 71 -12.10 -5.65 -33.36
C SER A 71 -11.72 -7.04 -32.83
N SER A 72 -10.95 -7.84 -33.57
CA SER A 72 -10.71 -9.24 -33.19
C SER A 72 -9.44 -9.50 -32.36
N LEU A 73 -8.65 -8.47 -32.03
CA LEU A 73 -7.53 -8.59 -31.07
C LEU A 73 -7.96 -8.50 -29.61
N ARG A 74 -9.26 -8.27 -29.34
CA ARG A 74 -9.85 -8.26 -27.99
C ARG A 74 -10.25 -9.64 -27.46
N SER A 75 -10.07 -10.73 -28.21
CA SER A 75 -10.69 -12.02 -27.88
C SER A 75 -9.72 -13.12 -27.42
N SER A 76 -8.50 -12.80 -26.99
CA SER A 76 -7.61 -13.82 -26.41
C SER A 76 -6.74 -13.30 -25.27
N GLN A 77 -7.33 -12.53 -24.34
CA GLN A 77 -6.75 -12.40 -23.00
C GLN A 77 -7.15 -13.67 -22.23
N ARG A 78 -6.19 -14.57 -22.08
CA ARG A 78 -6.37 -15.86 -21.41
C ARG A 78 -6.66 -15.65 -19.92
N ASP A 79 -7.81 -16.17 -19.50
CA ASP A 79 -8.15 -16.60 -18.15
C ASP A 79 -6.90 -17.11 -17.39
N THR A 80 -6.39 -16.26 -16.50
CA THR A 80 -5.38 -16.60 -15.49
C THR A 80 -6.02 -16.21 -14.18
N GLY A 81 -6.37 -17.21 -13.36
CA GLY A 81 -7.22 -17.08 -12.17
C GLY A 81 -7.05 -15.76 -11.40
N ASP A 82 -8.08 -14.93 -11.52
CA ASP A 82 -8.50 -13.82 -10.66
C ASP A 82 -7.42 -12.88 -10.10
N VAL A 83 -6.51 -12.40 -10.95
CA VAL A 83 -5.70 -11.22 -10.64
C VAL A 83 -6.47 -10.00 -11.14
N ILE A 84 -7.05 -9.22 -10.23
CA ILE A 84 -7.69 -7.93 -10.52
C ILE A 84 -6.66 -7.05 -11.26
N THR A 85 -7.07 -6.43 -12.37
CA THR A 85 -6.20 -5.51 -13.08
C THR A 85 -6.08 -4.19 -12.32
N VAL A 86 -4.98 -3.45 -12.51
CA VAL A 86 -4.78 -2.17 -11.83
C VAL A 86 -5.89 -1.18 -12.22
N GLU A 87 -6.34 -1.24 -13.48
CA GLU A 87 -7.43 -0.42 -14.01
C GLU A 87 -8.79 -0.75 -13.38
N ASP A 88 -9.12 -2.04 -13.23
CA ASP A 88 -10.37 -2.45 -12.57
C ASP A 88 -10.36 -2.06 -11.09
N PHE A 89 -9.23 -2.27 -10.40
CA PHE A 89 -9.06 -1.84 -9.01
C PHE A 89 -9.21 -0.32 -8.86
N GLN A 90 -8.66 0.45 -9.80
CA GLN A 90 -8.81 1.90 -9.81
C GLN A 90 -10.28 2.30 -9.94
N HIS A 91 -11.01 1.64 -10.85
CA HIS A 91 -12.42 1.89 -11.07
C HIS A 91 -13.25 1.61 -9.81
N ASP A 92 -13.00 0.47 -9.16
CA ASP A 92 -13.69 0.06 -7.94
C ASP A 92 -13.39 1.01 -6.78
N ALA A 93 -12.12 1.39 -6.60
CA ALA A 93 -11.71 2.34 -5.58
C ALA A 93 -12.36 3.71 -5.78
N ALA A 94 -12.33 4.25 -7.01
CA ALA A 94 -12.93 5.54 -7.34
C ALA A 94 -14.46 5.53 -7.14
N THR A 95 -15.13 4.45 -7.53
CA THR A 95 -16.57 4.26 -7.35
C THR A 95 -16.93 4.23 -5.88
N TRP A 96 -16.22 3.42 -5.09
CA TRP A 96 -16.47 3.30 -3.65
C TRP A 96 -16.19 4.61 -2.91
N LEU A 97 -15.08 5.28 -3.22
CA LEU A 97 -14.74 6.58 -2.64
C LEU A 97 -15.77 7.65 -2.98
N THR A 98 -16.28 7.68 -4.22
CA THR A 98 -17.33 8.62 -4.62
C THR A 98 -18.60 8.44 -3.77
N ALA A 99 -18.97 7.20 -3.48
CA ALA A 99 -20.15 6.90 -2.66
C ALA A 99 -19.96 7.17 -1.16
N ASN A 100 -18.73 7.07 -0.64
CA ASN A 100 -18.47 7.06 0.81
C ASN A 100 -17.70 8.28 1.34
N ARG A 101 -17.06 9.08 0.49
CA ARG A 101 -16.19 10.21 0.91
C ARG A 101 -16.89 11.27 1.75
N ALA A 102 -18.22 11.36 1.70
CA ALA A 102 -18.98 12.30 2.53
C ALA A 102 -18.90 11.98 4.02
N ASP A 103 -18.65 10.71 4.37
CA ASP A 103 -18.51 10.26 5.75
C ASP A 103 -17.04 10.26 6.23
N ALA A 104 -16.10 10.61 5.35
CA ALA A 104 -14.69 10.65 5.68
C ALA A 104 -14.31 12.03 6.27
N PRO A 105 -13.36 12.09 7.22
CA PRO A 105 -12.74 13.35 7.56
C PRO A 105 -11.95 13.89 6.36
N ARG A 106 -11.66 15.19 6.39
CA ARG A 106 -10.70 15.79 5.45
C ARG A 106 -9.36 15.06 5.55
N ASP A 107 -8.64 14.96 4.43
CA ASP A 107 -7.26 14.51 4.47
C ASP A 107 -6.42 15.40 5.40
N TYR A 108 -5.67 14.75 6.29
CA TYR A 108 -4.80 15.35 7.30
C TYR A 108 -3.34 14.86 7.17
N GLY A 109 -3.03 14.08 6.12
CA GLY A 109 -1.71 13.52 5.89
C GLY A 109 -1.37 12.39 6.87
N ALA A 110 -0.14 12.39 7.37
CA ALA A 110 0.42 11.25 8.10
C ALA A 110 -0.05 11.12 9.56
N ILE A 111 -0.44 12.22 10.20
CA ILE A 111 -0.76 12.26 11.63
C ILE A 111 -2.15 12.85 11.81
N CYS A 112 -3.08 12.04 12.32
CA CYS A 112 -4.42 12.50 12.63
C CYS A 112 -4.37 13.54 13.76
N PRO A 113 -4.95 14.74 13.58
CA PRO A 113 -5.04 15.72 14.65
C PRO A 113 -6.12 15.27 15.68
N PRO A 114 -6.00 15.70 16.96
CA PRO A 114 -6.88 15.21 18.03
C PRO A 114 -8.38 15.46 17.80
N ASP A 115 -8.75 16.53 17.11
CA ASP A 115 -10.14 16.90 16.80
C ASP A 115 -10.81 15.95 15.81
N LEU A 116 -10.03 15.20 15.02
CA LEU A 116 -10.54 14.29 13.99
C LEU A 116 -10.53 12.82 14.38
N VAL A 117 -10.11 12.48 15.60
CA VAL A 117 -9.91 11.08 16.03
C VAL A 117 -11.19 10.25 15.86
N GLU A 118 -12.33 10.73 16.34
CA GLU A 118 -13.61 9.99 16.24
C GLU A 118 -14.05 9.80 14.78
N ALA A 119 -13.93 10.84 13.96
CA ALA A 119 -14.24 10.76 12.54
C ALA A 119 -13.30 9.81 11.80
N GLY A 120 -12.02 9.82 12.16
CA GLY A 120 -10.99 8.94 11.62
C GLY A 120 -11.20 7.47 12.00
N LEU A 121 -11.59 7.17 13.25
CA LEU A 121 -11.97 5.83 13.67
C LEU A 121 -13.22 5.34 12.94
N GLY A 122 -14.23 6.20 12.77
CA GLY A 122 -15.41 5.88 11.98
C GLY A 122 -15.08 5.57 10.52
N TRP A 123 -14.16 6.34 9.93
CA TRP A 123 -13.67 6.10 8.58
C TRP A 123 -12.87 4.81 8.46
N GLN A 124 -11.97 4.53 9.41
CA GLN A 124 -11.17 3.31 9.43
C GLN A 124 -12.03 2.06 9.51
N ARG A 125 -13.06 2.04 10.36
CA ARG A 125 -14.02 0.93 10.42
C ARG A 125 -14.72 0.72 9.08
N ARG A 126 -15.16 1.81 8.44
CA ARG A 126 -15.80 1.73 7.12
C ARG A 126 -14.84 1.17 6.05
N LEU A 127 -13.57 1.57 6.08
CA LEU A 127 -12.53 0.98 5.22
C LEU A 127 -12.34 -0.51 5.50
N THR A 128 -12.31 -0.91 6.77
CA THR A 128 -12.13 -2.31 7.18
C THR A 128 -13.32 -3.17 6.76
N ASP A 129 -14.54 -2.70 6.99
CA ASP A 129 -15.78 -3.41 6.62
C ASP A 129 -15.90 -3.59 5.09
N ALA A 130 -15.42 -2.62 4.33
CA ALA A 130 -15.38 -2.67 2.87
C ALA A 130 -14.14 -3.38 2.31
N GLY A 131 -13.21 -3.83 3.17
CA GLY A 131 -11.98 -4.51 2.76
C GLY A 131 -10.88 -3.60 2.17
N TRP A 132 -11.05 -2.27 2.22
CA TRP A 132 -10.03 -1.29 1.79
C TRP A 132 -9.00 -0.99 2.87
N ALA A 133 -9.24 -1.37 4.12
CA ALA A 133 -8.23 -1.25 5.16
C ALA A 133 -7.10 -2.25 4.89
N GLY A 134 -5.88 -1.74 4.86
CA GLY A 134 -4.71 -2.60 4.79
C GLY A 134 -4.53 -3.37 3.51
N ILE A 135 -4.93 -2.77 2.39
CA ILE A 135 -4.73 -3.31 1.04
C ILE A 135 -3.31 -3.87 0.88
N HIS A 136 -2.26 -3.14 1.26
CA HIS A 136 -0.86 -3.58 1.10
C HIS A 136 -0.41 -4.73 2.03
N TRP A 137 -1.24 -5.21 2.94
CA TRP A 137 -0.90 -6.36 3.79
C TRP A 137 -1.22 -7.67 3.07
N PRO A 138 -0.41 -8.72 3.27
CA PRO A 138 -0.75 -10.07 2.86
C PRO A 138 -2.13 -10.52 3.38
N THR A 139 -2.81 -11.37 2.61
CA THR A 139 -4.12 -11.93 2.97
C THR A 139 -4.09 -12.75 4.26
N GLU A 140 -2.97 -13.40 4.58
CA GLU A 140 -2.76 -14.12 5.84
C GLU A 140 -2.92 -13.24 7.09
N TYR A 141 -2.67 -11.94 6.97
CA TYR A 141 -2.84 -10.96 8.05
C TYR A 141 -4.14 -10.16 7.96
N GLY A 142 -5.00 -10.45 6.97
CA GLY A 142 -6.30 -9.80 6.79
C GLY A 142 -6.30 -8.62 5.81
N GLY A 143 -5.23 -8.40 5.04
CA GLY A 143 -5.23 -7.46 3.92
C GLY A 143 -5.75 -8.08 2.61
N GLN A 144 -5.69 -7.32 1.52
CA GLN A 144 -6.04 -7.82 0.19
C GLN A 144 -4.83 -8.35 -0.61
N GLY A 145 -3.61 -8.08 -0.14
CA GLY A 145 -2.37 -8.56 -0.73
C GLY A 145 -2.12 -8.23 -2.22
N PRO A 146 -2.53 -7.08 -2.79
CA PRO A 146 -2.27 -6.80 -4.18
C PRO A 146 -0.84 -6.26 -4.37
N THR A 147 -0.46 -6.08 -5.64
CA THR A 147 0.87 -5.60 -6.02
C THR A 147 1.12 -4.17 -5.51
N PRO A 148 2.40 -3.73 -5.41
CA PRO A 148 2.72 -2.34 -5.08
C PRO A 148 2.02 -1.29 -5.96
N GLU A 149 1.69 -1.62 -7.21
CA GLU A 149 0.95 -0.73 -8.11
C GLU A 149 -0.47 -0.46 -7.61
N HIS A 150 -1.19 -1.48 -7.12
CA HIS A 150 -2.54 -1.33 -6.58
C HIS A 150 -2.56 -0.43 -5.34
N ASN A 151 -1.59 -0.59 -4.44
CA ASN A 151 -1.46 0.31 -3.29
C ASN A 151 -1.17 1.75 -3.74
N GLY A 152 -0.37 1.95 -4.78
CA GLY A 152 -0.13 3.26 -5.38
C GLY A 152 -1.41 3.90 -5.92
N VAL A 153 -2.24 3.12 -6.61
CA VAL A 153 -3.56 3.55 -7.11
C VAL A 153 -4.49 3.92 -5.95
N TRP A 154 -4.59 3.09 -4.91
CA TRP A 154 -5.41 3.40 -3.74
C TRP A 154 -5.05 4.76 -3.11
N LEU A 155 -3.76 4.99 -2.88
CA LEU A 155 -3.27 6.25 -2.33
C LEU A 155 -3.59 7.44 -3.24
N LEU A 156 -3.47 7.27 -4.57
CA LEU A 156 -3.80 8.30 -5.54
C LEU A 156 -5.30 8.65 -5.52
N GLU A 157 -6.17 7.64 -5.50
CA GLU A 157 -7.62 7.86 -5.49
C GLU A 157 -8.09 8.49 -4.18
N CYS A 158 -7.52 8.10 -3.03
CA CYS A 158 -7.77 8.77 -1.75
C CYS A 158 -7.35 10.25 -1.78
N ALA A 159 -6.17 10.54 -2.34
CA ALA A 159 -5.69 11.91 -2.50
C ALA A 159 -6.58 12.75 -3.43
N ARG A 160 -7.08 12.15 -4.54
CA ARG A 160 -8.05 12.79 -5.44
C ARG A 160 -9.39 13.07 -4.75
N ALA A 161 -9.85 12.15 -3.90
CA ALA A 161 -11.07 12.30 -3.13
C ALA A 161 -10.91 13.26 -1.92
N GLY A 162 -9.67 13.60 -1.54
CA GLY A 162 -9.37 14.46 -0.40
C GLY A 162 -9.66 13.80 0.95
N VAL A 163 -9.51 12.47 1.03
CA VAL A 163 -9.77 11.66 2.22
C VAL A 163 -8.52 10.91 2.65
N PRO A 164 -8.34 10.61 3.94
CA PRO A 164 -7.20 9.83 4.38
C PRO A 164 -7.31 8.37 3.92
N ALA A 165 -6.22 7.83 3.37
CA ALA A 165 -6.13 6.44 2.92
C ALA A 165 -6.02 5.42 4.07
N VAL A 166 -5.57 5.88 5.24
CA VAL A 166 -5.41 5.10 6.46
C VAL A 166 -5.56 6.02 7.67
N PHE A 167 -6.23 5.57 8.73
CA PHE A 167 -6.36 6.37 9.94
C PHE A 167 -5.03 6.50 10.70
N ASN A 168 -4.40 5.36 10.98
CA ASN A 168 -3.20 5.27 11.82
C ASN A 168 -1.99 4.78 11.01
N MET A 169 -1.33 5.68 10.27
CA MET A 169 -0.15 5.34 9.48
C MET A 169 0.96 4.70 10.34
N VAL A 170 1.20 5.20 11.56
CA VAL A 170 2.28 4.69 12.42
C VAL A 170 2.01 3.25 12.87
N GLY A 171 0.80 2.97 13.37
CA GLY A 171 0.41 1.62 13.77
C GLY A 171 0.37 0.68 12.57
N PHE A 172 -0.20 1.14 11.46
CA PHE A 172 -0.48 0.33 10.30
C PHE A 172 0.77 0.04 9.44
N VAL A 173 1.51 1.08 9.07
CA VAL A 173 2.65 0.98 8.16
C VAL A 173 3.92 0.61 8.91
N LEU A 174 4.23 1.31 10.01
CA LEU A 174 5.50 1.14 10.71
C LEU A 174 5.47 -0.04 11.68
N ALA A 175 4.53 -0.03 12.63
CA ALA A 175 4.46 -1.10 13.64
C ALA A 175 3.98 -2.42 13.03
N GLY A 176 2.94 -2.39 12.19
CA GLY A 176 2.46 -3.56 11.45
C GLY A 176 3.56 -4.19 10.60
N GLY A 177 4.28 -3.39 9.81
CA GLY A 177 5.42 -3.84 9.01
C GLY A 177 6.53 -4.48 9.84
N ALA A 178 6.85 -3.89 11.00
CA ALA A 178 7.86 -4.44 11.91
C ALA A 178 7.42 -5.78 12.53
N VAL A 179 6.15 -5.89 12.96
CA VAL A 179 5.60 -7.13 13.54
C VAL A 179 5.50 -8.23 12.48
N MET A 180 5.06 -7.92 11.26
CA MET A 180 5.03 -8.90 10.15
C MET A 180 6.44 -9.43 9.85
N ARG A 181 7.47 -8.56 9.88
CA ARG A 181 8.83 -8.95 9.48
C ARG A 181 9.64 -9.62 10.59
N TYR A 182 9.47 -9.19 11.84
CA TYR A 182 10.34 -9.57 12.95
C TYR A 182 9.60 -10.12 14.17
N GLY A 183 8.27 -10.04 14.18
CA GLY A 183 7.44 -10.51 15.29
C GLY A 183 7.41 -12.03 15.36
N THR A 184 7.26 -12.56 16.58
CA THR A 184 6.95 -13.97 16.79
C THR A 184 5.54 -14.30 16.29
N PRO A 185 5.20 -15.58 16.03
CA PRO A 185 3.84 -15.96 15.63
C PRO A 185 2.76 -15.46 16.60
N ASP A 186 3.04 -15.47 17.91
CA ASP A 186 2.14 -14.95 18.94
C ASP A 186 1.94 -13.43 18.81
N GLN A 187 3.02 -12.67 18.58
CA GLN A 187 2.94 -11.22 18.37
C GLN A 187 2.17 -10.85 17.09
N GLN A 188 2.40 -11.61 16.01
CA GLN A 188 1.68 -11.41 14.76
C GLN A 188 0.18 -11.64 14.95
N THR A 189 -0.20 -12.75 15.59
CA THR A 189 -1.60 -13.10 15.87
C THR A 189 -2.26 -12.07 16.78
N GLN A 190 -1.57 -11.61 17.82
CA GLN A 190 -2.10 -10.68 18.80
C GLN A 190 -2.28 -9.25 18.23
N HIS A 191 -1.35 -8.78 17.40
CA HIS A 191 -1.28 -7.35 17.06
C HIS A 191 -1.79 -7.01 15.65
N LEU A 192 -1.62 -7.88 14.66
CA LEU A 192 -1.91 -7.51 13.26
C LEU A 192 -3.41 -7.33 13.01
N ARG A 193 -4.24 -8.30 13.38
CA ARG A 193 -5.71 -8.19 13.22
C ARG A 193 -6.31 -7.01 13.99
N ALA A 194 -5.83 -6.76 15.21
CA ALA A 194 -6.27 -5.62 16.01
C ALA A 194 -5.93 -4.27 15.33
N THR A 195 -4.77 -4.19 14.69
CA THR A 195 -4.31 -2.97 14.00
C THR A 195 -5.17 -2.65 12.77
N LEU A 196 -5.72 -3.66 12.07
CA LEU A 196 -6.67 -3.45 10.96
C LEU A 196 -8.04 -2.96 11.42
N ALA A 197 -8.50 -3.41 12.59
CA ALA A 197 -9.86 -3.20 13.08
C ALA A 197 -10.05 -1.95 13.96
N THR A 198 -8.96 -1.24 14.30
CA THR A 198 -8.98 -0.07 15.20
C THR A 198 -9.52 1.16 14.50
#